data_AF-H0ESF6-F1
#
_entry.id   AF-H0ESF6-F1
#
_cell.length_a   1.000
_cell.length_b   1.000
_cell.length_c   1.000
_cell.angle_alpha   90.00
_cell.angle_beta   90.00
_cell.angle_gamma   90.00
#
_symmetry.space_group_name_H-M   'P 1'
#
loop_
_entity.id
_entity.type
_entity.pdbx_description
1 polymer ?
#
loop_
_entity_poly.entity_id
_entity_poly.type
_entity_poly.pdbx_seq_one_letter_code
_entity_poly.pdbx_strand_id
1 'polypeptide(L)'
;MVNRRRHSIATNPLYFAPPFAGLVVPTVAALFTFTILANHSAEYPRGCLSPSSFESLWGYTRDANNNLVYKYGHERIPDNYYKSAIEDQWTVPDILTGFAQNCLSYPSDCEVGGNLGTVNSFTGVNLGDISGGLINSPADFTNTTLLGCFISQSLQAEAPTFLSNVFSGVLLTQVLGLITSLLVPTLQKFQLDALITCPSLPKGKGIFDANSKYPGARFLSQGPRNPF
;
A
#
# COMPACT_ATOMS: atom_id res chain seq x y z
N MET A 1 7.20 7.54 6.64
CA MET A 1 7.11 6.08 6.46
C MET A 1 8.29 5.37 7.11
N VAL A 2 9.53 5.68 6.73
CA VAL A 2 10.79 5.21 7.33
C VAL A 2 10.76 4.99 8.84
N ASN A 3 10.39 6.02 9.62
CA ASN A 3 10.41 5.91 11.08
C ASN A 3 9.40 4.88 11.61
N ARG A 4 8.23 4.74 10.97
CA ARG A 4 7.23 3.74 11.35
C ARG A 4 7.71 2.33 11.03
N ARG A 5 8.33 2.14 9.87
CA ARG A 5 8.95 0.87 9.49
C ARG A 5 10.06 0.46 10.46
N ARG A 6 11.01 1.37 10.72
CA ARG A 6 12.10 1.15 11.69
C ARG A 6 11.57 0.82 13.08
N HIS A 7 10.57 1.56 13.54
CA HIS A 7 9.90 1.27 14.81
C HIS A 7 9.32 -0.15 14.82
N SER A 8 8.56 -0.55 13.79
CA SER A 8 7.98 -1.89 13.73
C SER A 8 9.04 -3.00 13.70
N ILE A 9 10.15 -2.80 12.99
CA ILE A 9 11.29 -3.74 13.01
C ILE A 9 11.87 -3.86 14.43
N ALA A 10 12.00 -2.73 15.14
CA ALA A 10 12.61 -2.67 16.46
C ALA A 10 11.71 -3.13 17.61
N THR A 11 10.38 -3.11 17.43
CA THR A 11 9.42 -3.36 18.53
C THR A 11 8.50 -4.54 18.29
N ASN A 12 8.34 -5.02 17.05
CA ASN A 12 7.43 -6.11 16.73
C ASN A 12 8.21 -7.33 16.17
N PRO A 13 8.40 -8.41 16.94
CA PRO A 13 9.09 -9.61 16.47
C PRO A 13 8.35 -10.34 15.33
N LEU A 14 7.06 -10.04 15.13
CA LEU A 14 6.22 -10.57 14.06
C LEU A 14 6.00 -9.56 12.92
N TYR A 15 6.79 -8.48 12.87
CA TYR A 15 6.66 -7.52 11.77
C TYR A 15 6.91 -8.20 10.43
N PHE A 16 5.95 -8.06 9.51
CA PHE A 16 6.06 -8.53 8.15
C PHE A 16 5.42 -7.51 7.20
N ALA A 17 6.13 -7.18 6.13
CA ALA A 17 5.76 -6.24 5.10
C ALA A 17 5.64 -6.99 3.76
N PRO A 18 4.43 -7.46 3.39
CA PRO A 18 4.20 -8.08 2.08
C PRO A 18 4.29 -7.04 0.95
N PRO A 19 4.53 -7.49 -0.30
CA PRO A 19 4.56 -6.63 -1.50
C PRO A 19 3.42 -5.62 -1.60
N PHE A 20 2.16 -6.04 -1.47
CA PHE A 20 1.06 -5.09 -1.62
C PHE A 20 0.77 -4.32 -0.33
N ALA A 21 0.37 -5.00 0.75
CA ALA A 21 -0.07 -4.33 1.97
C ALA A 21 1.07 -3.70 2.81
N GLY A 22 2.31 -4.18 2.68
CA GLY A 22 3.45 -3.72 3.45
C GLY A 22 4.34 -2.70 2.73
N LEU A 23 4.29 -2.68 1.40
CA LEU A 23 5.10 -1.82 0.56
C LEU A 23 4.22 -0.84 -0.26
N VAL A 24 3.33 -1.35 -1.12
CA VAL A 24 2.52 -0.49 -2.00
C VAL A 24 1.57 0.41 -1.21
N VAL A 25 0.73 -0.17 -0.36
CA VAL A 25 -0.32 0.57 0.35
C VAL A 25 0.23 1.68 1.25
N PRO A 26 1.24 1.46 2.12
CA PRO A 26 1.72 2.52 3.01
C PRO A 26 2.41 3.66 2.25
N THR A 27 3.12 3.37 1.15
CA THR A 27 3.74 4.40 0.31
C THR A 27 2.67 5.24 -0.38
N VAL A 28 1.68 4.61 -1.01
CA VAL A 28 0.60 5.33 -1.71
C VAL A 28 -0.28 6.11 -0.73
N ALA A 29 -0.58 5.56 0.46
CA ALA A 29 -1.34 6.28 1.48
C ALA A 29 -0.59 7.52 2.01
N ALA A 30 0.74 7.42 2.16
CA ALA A 30 1.56 8.58 2.50
C ALA A 30 1.52 9.64 1.41
N LEU A 31 1.52 9.24 0.13
CA LEU A 31 1.39 10.18 -0.99
C LEU A 31 0.02 10.87 -1.01
N PHE A 32 -1.08 10.11 -0.89
CA PHE A 32 -2.46 10.64 -0.85
C PHE A 32 -2.67 11.68 0.26
N THR A 33 -1.96 11.54 1.37
CA THR A 33 -2.00 12.50 2.47
C THR A 33 -1.57 13.90 2.01
N PHE A 34 -0.54 14.00 1.17
CA PHE A 34 -0.02 15.29 0.71
C PHE A 34 -0.62 15.77 -0.61
N THR A 35 -1.31 14.90 -1.35
CA THR A 35 -1.81 15.22 -2.70
C THR A 35 -3.32 15.31 -2.77
N ILE A 36 -4.04 14.43 -2.06
CA ILE A 36 -5.51 14.42 -2.06
C ILE A 36 -6.04 15.12 -0.82
N LEU A 37 -5.41 14.90 0.34
CA LEU A 37 -5.89 15.43 1.61
C LEU A 37 -5.31 16.80 1.97
N ALA A 38 -4.35 17.30 1.20
CA ALA A 38 -3.83 18.65 1.33
C ALA A 38 -4.89 19.68 0.88
N ASN A 39 -4.78 20.90 1.41
CA ASN A 39 -5.70 21.99 1.07
C ASN A 39 -5.22 22.76 -0.16
N HIS A 40 -5.98 22.71 -1.26
CA HIS A 40 -5.67 23.34 -2.55
C HIS A 40 -6.33 24.72 -2.71
N SER A 41 -6.17 25.58 -1.70
CA SER A 41 -6.66 26.97 -1.76
C SER A 41 -5.99 27.77 -2.88
N ALA A 42 -6.53 28.95 -3.22
CA ALA A 42 -5.92 29.85 -4.21
C ALA A 42 -4.49 30.30 -3.84
N GLU A 43 -4.16 30.37 -2.54
CA GLU A 43 -2.82 30.68 -2.05
C GLU A 43 -1.85 29.48 -2.19
N TYR A 44 -2.38 28.26 -2.02
CA TYR A 44 -1.62 27.01 -2.09
C TYR A 44 -2.22 26.06 -3.15
N PRO A 45 -2.18 26.40 -4.45
CA PRO A 45 -2.84 25.60 -5.47
C PRO A 45 -2.27 24.17 -5.59
N ARG A 46 -0.99 23.98 -5.25
CA ARG A 46 -0.32 22.66 -5.19
C ARG A 46 -0.59 21.86 -3.92
N GLY A 47 -1.44 22.37 -3.02
CA GLY A 47 -1.77 21.75 -1.75
C GLY A 47 -0.88 22.21 -0.61
N CYS A 48 -1.49 22.50 0.54
CA CYS A 48 -0.81 22.70 1.82
C CYS A 48 -1.50 21.87 2.90
N LEU A 49 -0.73 21.06 3.62
CA LEU A 49 -1.24 20.27 4.74
C LEU A 49 -0.71 20.87 6.04
N SER A 50 -1.54 21.68 6.70
CA SER A 50 -1.21 22.23 8.02
C SER A 50 -1.36 21.16 9.11
N PRO A 51 -0.67 21.31 10.27
CA PRO A 51 -0.88 20.44 11.42
C PRO A 51 -2.35 20.37 11.85
N SER A 52 -3.07 21.49 11.83
CA SER A 52 -4.49 21.52 12.21
C SER A 52 -5.39 20.77 11.23
N SER A 53 -5.14 20.88 9.92
CA SER A 53 -5.88 20.12 8.91
C SER A 53 -5.61 18.62 9.04
N PHE A 54 -4.35 18.24 9.27
CA PHE A 54 -3.97 16.85 9.51
C PHE A 54 -4.59 16.31 10.81
N GLU A 55 -4.56 17.06 11.90
CA GLU A 55 -5.18 16.65 13.16
C GLU A 55 -6.69 16.45 13.00
N SER A 56 -7.40 17.36 12.32
CA SER A 56 -8.84 17.24 12.04
C SER A 56 -9.16 15.98 11.21
N LEU A 57 -8.41 15.74 10.14
CA LEU A 57 -8.64 14.60 9.25
C LEU A 57 -8.43 13.24 9.95
N TRP A 58 -7.56 13.17 10.96
CA TRP A 58 -7.27 11.96 11.73
C TRP A 58 -7.91 11.95 13.14
N GLY A 59 -8.82 12.88 13.45
CA GLY A 59 -9.55 12.91 14.72
C GLY A 59 -8.68 13.21 15.93
N TYR A 60 -7.59 13.96 15.76
CA TYR A 60 -6.75 14.42 16.86
C TYR A 60 -7.14 15.82 17.33
N THR A 61 -7.00 16.02 18.63
CA THR A 61 -7.09 17.32 19.31
C THR A 61 -5.83 17.52 20.15
N ARG A 62 -5.67 18.71 20.75
CA ARG A 62 -4.57 18.99 21.66
C ARG A 62 -5.11 19.29 23.05
N ASP A 63 -4.47 18.71 24.08
CA ASP A 63 -4.79 19.00 25.49
C ASP A 63 -4.18 20.36 25.94
N ALA A 64 -4.41 20.72 27.21
CA ALA A 64 -3.88 21.96 27.80
C ALA A 64 -2.32 22.02 27.82
N ASN A 65 -1.66 20.87 27.73
CA ASN A 65 -0.20 20.75 27.67
C ASN A 65 0.31 20.61 26.22
N ASN A 66 -0.56 20.84 25.22
CA ASN A 66 -0.27 20.73 23.81
C ASN A 66 0.05 19.29 23.31
N ASN A 67 -0.30 18.25 24.08
CA ASN A 67 -0.15 16.86 23.67
C ASN A 67 -1.29 16.44 22.72
N LEU A 68 -0.97 15.59 21.74
CA LEU A 68 -1.96 15.01 20.86
C LEU A 68 -2.87 14.03 21.61
N VAL A 69 -4.18 14.21 21.47
CA VAL A 69 -5.23 13.35 22.04
C VAL A 69 -6.12 12.87 20.91
N TYR A 70 -6.10 11.56 20.65
CA TYR A 70 -7.00 10.93 19.69
C TYR A 70 -8.45 10.95 20.22
N LYS A 71 -9.39 11.24 19.33
CA LYS A 71 -10.83 11.28 19.58
C LYS A 71 -11.51 10.37 18.56
N TYR A 72 -11.93 9.20 19.03
CA TYR A 72 -12.57 8.20 18.20
C TYR A 72 -13.84 8.75 17.53
N GLY A 73 -13.94 8.66 16.20
CA GLY A 73 -15.09 9.10 15.42
C GLY A 73 -15.18 10.62 15.21
N HIS A 74 -14.10 11.35 15.48
CA HIS A 74 -14.00 12.80 15.25
C HIS A 74 -13.19 13.18 14.00
N GLU A 75 -12.89 12.22 13.12
CA GLU A 75 -12.30 12.48 11.81
C GLU A 75 -13.21 13.43 11.01
N ARG A 76 -12.69 14.58 10.60
CA ARG A 76 -13.47 15.62 9.93
C ARG A 76 -12.67 16.33 8.85
N ILE A 77 -13.28 16.50 7.67
CA ILE A 77 -12.75 17.38 6.63
C ILE A 77 -12.75 18.82 7.17
N PRO A 78 -11.61 19.53 7.18
CA PRO A 78 -11.53 20.90 7.68
C PRO A 78 -12.50 21.84 6.96
N ASP A 79 -13.08 22.80 7.68
CA ASP A 79 -14.06 23.75 7.11
C ASP A 79 -13.51 24.57 5.95
N ASN A 80 -12.20 24.83 5.94
CA ASN A 80 -11.50 25.58 4.91
C ASN A 80 -10.87 24.68 3.82
N TYR A 81 -11.31 23.43 3.67
CA TYR A 81 -10.75 22.49 2.70
C TYR A 81 -11.20 22.80 1.26
N TYR A 82 -10.22 22.95 0.37
CA TYR A 82 -10.41 23.00 -1.07
C TYR A 82 -9.76 21.77 -1.71
N LYS A 83 -10.53 21.02 -2.50
CA LYS A 83 -10.01 19.89 -3.29
C LYS A 83 -9.12 20.39 -4.43
N SER A 84 -8.28 19.50 -4.98
CA SER A 84 -7.50 19.81 -6.18
C SER A 84 -8.37 20.25 -7.36
N ALA A 85 -7.80 21.07 -8.23
CA ALA A 85 -8.45 21.51 -9.47
C ALA A 85 -8.79 20.28 -10.34
N ILE A 86 -9.88 20.37 -11.12
CA ILE A 86 -10.31 19.24 -11.97
C ILE A 86 -9.27 18.97 -13.07
N GLU A 87 -8.56 20.02 -13.48
CA GLU A 87 -7.52 20.01 -14.50
C GLU A 87 -6.17 19.50 -13.99
N ASP A 88 -6.01 19.35 -12.67
CA ASP A 88 -4.79 18.92 -11.98
C ASP A 88 -5.11 17.78 -10.99
N GLN A 89 -5.84 16.78 -11.49
CA GLN A 89 -6.14 15.58 -10.72
C GLN A 89 -4.97 14.62 -10.74
N TRP A 90 -4.72 14.01 -9.59
CA TRP A 90 -3.71 12.97 -9.44
C TRP A 90 -4.11 11.68 -10.17
N THR A 91 -3.23 11.20 -11.02
CA THR A 91 -3.45 10.02 -11.87
C THR A 91 -2.61 8.82 -11.41
N VAL A 92 -2.88 7.64 -11.96
CA VAL A 92 -2.04 6.46 -11.69
C VAL A 92 -0.58 6.64 -12.11
N PRO A 93 -0.26 7.22 -13.27
CA PRO A 93 1.12 7.61 -13.58
C PRO A 93 1.81 8.46 -12.51
N ASP A 94 1.09 9.41 -11.90
CA ASP A 94 1.64 10.24 -10.82
C ASP A 94 1.92 9.42 -9.56
N ILE A 95 1.01 8.51 -9.20
CA ILE A 95 1.16 7.58 -8.08
C ILE A 95 2.39 6.70 -8.27
N LEU A 96 2.56 6.10 -9.45
CA LEU A 96 3.69 5.23 -9.78
C LEU A 96 5.02 6.02 -9.75
N THR A 97 5.00 7.25 -10.26
CA THR A 97 6.17 8.15 -10.23
C THR A 97 6.54 8.53 -8.80
N GLY A 98 5.56 8.91 -7.97
CA GLY A 98 5.78 9.24 -6.56
C GLY A 98 6.28 8.03 -5.74
N PHE A 99 5.77 6.84 -6.06
CA PHE A 99 6.26 5.59 -5.46
C PHE A 99 7.72 5.32 -5.85
N ALA A 100 8.06 5.42 -7.13
CA ALA A 100 9.43 5.27 -7.62
C ALA A 100 10.39 6.26 -6.94
N GLN A 101 9.99 7.53 -6.82
CA GLN A 101 10.74 8.56 -6.11
C GLN A 101 10.92 8.25 -4.61
N ASN A 102 9.89 7.68 -3.97
CA ASN A 102 10.00 7.24 -2.58
C ASN A 102 11.05 6.13 -2.43
N CYS A 103 11.04 5.12 -3.31
CA CYS A 103 12.03 4.05 -3.29
C CYS A 103 13.46 4.55 -3.57
N LEU A 104 13.62 5.52 -4.46
CA LEU A 104 14.91 6.16 -4.70
C LEU A 104 15.41 6.92 -3.48
N SER A 105 14.52 7.65 -2.80
CA SER A 105 14.87 8.48 -1.64
C SER A 105 15.12 7.63 -0.38
N TYR A 106 14.38 6.52 -0.25
CA TYR A 106 14.38 5.65 0.91
C TYR A 106 14.35 4.17 0.49
N PRO A 107 15.45 3.61 -0.03
CA PRO A 107 15.47 2.23 -0.55
C PRO A 107 15.01 1.18 0.47
N SER A 108 15.32 1.38 1.75
CA SER A 108 14.89 0.49 2.84
C SER A 108 13.37 0.41 3.01
N ASP A 109 12.63 1.47 2.63
CA ASP A 109 11.16 1.45 2.67
C ASP A 109 10.58 0.57 1.56
N CYS A 110 11.37 0.22 0.54
CA CYS A 110 10.96 -0.57 -0.61
C CYS A 110 11.39 -2.04 -0.59
N GLU A 111 11.88 -2.52 0.55
CA GLU A 111 12.15 -3.94 0.74
C GLU A 111 10.87 -4.68 1.15
N VAL A 112 10.69 -5.89 0.61
CA VAL A 112 9.67 -6.84 1.04
C VAL A 112 10.30 -7.81 2.02
N GLY A 113 9.65 -8.11 3.15
CA GLY A 113 10.20 -9.05 4.13
C GLY A 113 9.70 -8.82 5.54
N GLY A 114 10.41 -9.34 6.52
CA GLY A 114 9.99 -9.25 7.91
C GLY A 114 11.01 -9.77 8.91
N ASN A 115 10.66 -9.64 10.17
CA ASN A 115 11.41 -10.21 11.29
C ASN A 115 11.22 -11.74 11.35
N LEU A 116 12.24 -12.45 11.83
CA LEU A 116 12.29 -13.90 11.99
C LEU A 116 11.88 -14.36 13.40
N GLY A 117 10.88 -13.70 13.99
CA GLY A 117 10.37 -14.03 15.33
C GLY A 117 11.09 -13.36 16.49
N THR A 118 12.09 -12.51 16.22
CA THR A 118 12.73 -11.63 17.21
C THR A 118 12.79 -10.19 16.66
N VAL A 119 12.82 -9.19 17.54
CA VAL A 119 12.99 -7.79 17.10
C VAL A 119 14.34 -7.58 16.43
N ASN A 120 14.45 -6.60 15.52
CA ASN A 120 15.67 -6.29 14.78
C ASN A 120 16.26 -7.47 13.98
N SER A 121 15.43 -8.41 13.53
CA SER A 121 15.85 -9.58 12.74
C SER A 121 15.33 -9.53 11.29
N PHE A 122 15.12 -8.33 10.78
CA PHE A 122 14.50 -8.13 9.47
C PHE A 122 15.38 -8.75 8.38
N THR A 123 14.77 -9.63 7.58
CA THR A 123 15.37 -10.13 6.34
C THR A 123 14.44 -9.87 5.17
N GLY A 124 15.04 -9.50 4.03
CA GLY A 124 14.32 -9.32 2.78
C GLY A 124 13.92 -10.65 2.13
N VAL A 125 12.89 -10.58 1.30
CA VAL A 125 12.57 -11.54 0.23
C VAL A 125 13.30 -11.11 -1.03
N ASN A 126 13.78 -12.07 -1.81
CA ASN A 126 14.29 -11.78 -3.14
C ASN A 126 13.11 -11.41 -4.05
N LEU A 127 13.12 -10.18 -4.58
CA LEU A 127 12.04 -9.69 -5.43
C LEU A 127 11.89 -10.52 -6.72
N GLY A 128 13.02 -10.95 -7.30
CA GLY A 128 13.03 -11.77 -8.51
C GLY A 128 12.38 -13.14 -8.30
N ASP A 129 12.53 -13.71 -7.10
CA ASP A 129 11.86 -14.97 -6.75
C ASP A 129 10.33 -14.83 -6.72
N ILE A 130 9.82 -13.79 -6.07
CA ILE A 130 8.36 -13.60 -5.96
C ILE A 130 7.74 -13.10 -7.26
N SER A 131 8.49 -12.32 -8.03
CA SER A 131 7.98 -11.73 -9.27
C SER A 131 8.25 -12.58 -10.50
N GLY A 132 8.96 -13.71 -10.38
CA GLY A 132 9.40 -14.52 -11.52
C GLY A 132 10.40 -13.81 -12.43
N GLY A 133 11.26 -12.95 -11.86
CA GLY A 133 12.30 -12.20 -12.57
C GLY A 133 11.90 -10.82 -13.08
N LEU A 134 10.63 -10.43 -12.97
CA LEU A 134 10.13 -9.10 -13.39
C LEU A 134 10.82 -7.93 -12.67
N ILE A 135 10.99 -8.02 -11.35
CA ILE A 135 11.67 -7.06 -10.49
C ILE A 135 12.75 -7.82 -9.75
N ASN A 136 14.00 -7.39 -9.84
CA ASN A 136 15.13 -8.06 -9.18
C ASN A 136 15.69 -7.24 -8.01
N SER A 137 15.42 -5.93 -8.00
CA SER A 137 15.81 -5.04 -6.91
C SER A 137 14.83 -3.86 -6.76
N PRO A 138 14.83 -3.16 -5.60
CA PRO A 138 14.05 -1.93 -5.44
C PRO A 138 14.39 -0.83 -6.47
N ALA A 139 15.57 -0.88 -7.10
CA ALA A 139 15.93 0.07 -8.16
C ALA A 139 15.07 -0.11 -9.42
N ASP A 140 14.57 -1.33 -9.69
CA ASP A 140 13.71 -1.60 -10.85
C ASP A 140 12.35 -0.90 -10.72
N PHE A 141 11.95 -0.48 -9.52
CA PHE A 141 10.72 0.32 -9.31
C PHE A 141 10.78 1.71 -9.96
N THR A 142 11.96 2.17 -10.37
CA THR A 142 12.10 3.40 -11.16
C THR A 142 11.49 3.29 -12.56
N ASN A 143 11.36 2.06 -13.07
CA ASN A 143 10.58 1.81 -14.27
C ASN A 143 9.12 1.64 -13.88
N THR A 144 8.33 2.70 -14.08
CA THR A 144 6.91 2.75 -13.66
C THR A 144 6.04 1.70 -14.35
N THR A 145 6.41 1.24 -15.54
CA THR A 145 5.74 0.10 -16.21
C THR A 145 6.01 -1.21 -15.48
N LEU A 146 7.27 -1.50 -15.12
CA LEU A 146 7.60 -2.70 -14.36
C LEU A 146 6.98 -2.66 -12.96
N LEU A 147 7.00 -1.50 -12.31
CA LEU A 147 6.36 -1.28 -11.02
C LEU A 147 4.85 -1.53 -11.09
N GLY A 148 4.15 -0.95 -12.08
CA GLY A 148 2.72 -1.17 -12.26
C GLY A 148 2.38 -2.65 -12.45
N CYS A 149 3.21 -3.38 -13.19
CA CYS A 149 3.05 -4.81 -13.37
C CYS A 149 3.35 -5.65 -12.13
N PHE A 150 4.34 -5.26 -11.34
CA PHE A 150 4.60 -5.88 -10.05
C PHE A 150 3.44 -5.69 -9.06
N ILE A 151 2.83 -4.50 -9.04
CA ILE A 151 1.63 -4.22 -8.23
C ILE A 151 0.48 -5.11 -8.69
N SER A 152 0.24 -5.18 -10.00
CA SER A 152 -0.81 -6.03 -10.60
C SER A 152 -0.62 -7.51 -10.25
N GLN A 153 0.61 -8.00 -10.38
CA GLN A 153 0.97 -9.38 -10.04
C GLN A 153 0.76 -9.66 -8.55
N SER A 154 1.14 -8.73 -7.68
CA SER A 154 0.97 -8.85 -6.22
C SER A 154 -0.51 -8.91 -5.84
N LEU A 155 -1.35 -8.06 -6.43
CA LEU A 155 -2.80 -8.07 -6.23
C LEU A 155 -3.44 -9.39 -6.68
N GLN A 156 -3.04 -9.89 -7.86
CA GLN A 156 -3.53 -11.16 -8.38
C GLN A 156 -3.08 -12.36 -7.55
N ALA A 157 -1.90 -12.30 -6.92
CA ALA A 157 -1.40 -13.36 -6.05
C ALA A 157 -2.13 -13.42 -4.69
N GLU A 158 -2.58 -12.28 -4.17
CA GLU A 158 -3.28 -12.22 -2.88
C GLU A 158 -4.79 -12.53 -3.00
N ALA A 159 -5.42 -12.19 -4.13
CA ALA A 159 -6.87 -12.34 -4.30
C ALA A 159 -7.39 -13.78 -4.09
N PRO A 160 -6.79 -14.85 -4.65
CA PRO A 160 -7.23 -16.22 -4.39
C PRO A 160 -7.16 -16.63 -2.93
N THR A 161 -6.14 -16.17 -2.21
CA THR A 161 -5.99 -16.52 -0.79
C THR A 161 -7.02 -15.79 0.06
N PHE A 162 -7.28 -14.51 -0.21
CA PHE A 162 -8.34 -13.80 0.48
C PHE A 162 -9.71 -14.44 0.22
N LEU A 163 -10.02 -14.74 -1.05
CA LEU A 163 -11.31 -15.28 -1.44
C LEU A 163 -11.52 -16.73 -0.99
N SER A 164 -10.47 -17.56 -0.95
CA SER A 164 -10.58 -18.96 -0.51
C SER A 164 -10.89 -19.11 0.98
N ASN A 165 -10.69 -18.05 1.78
CA ASN A 165 -11.09 -18.00 3.18
C ASN A 165 -12.59 -17.69 3.38
N VAL A 166 -13.26 -17.17 2.36
CA VAL A 166 -14.69 -16.78 2.40
C VAL A 166 -15.53 -17.72 1.54
N PHE A 167 -15.00 -18.14 0.39
CA PHE A 167 -15.65 -18.97 -0.60
C PHE A 167 -14.85 -20.25 -0.85
N SER A 168 -15.55 -21.35 -1.15
CA SER A 168 -14.92 -22.64 -1.45
C SER A 168 -15.54 -23.30 -2.68
N GLY A 169 -14.81 -24.23 -3.30
CA GLY A 169 -15.30 -25.03 -4.42
C GLY A 169 -15.72 -24.17 -5.62
N VAL A 170 -16.89 -24.48 -6.19
CA VAL A 170 -17.42 -23.79 -7.39
C VAL A 170 -17.59 -22.29 -7.17
N LEU A 171 -18.01 -21.87 -5.98
CA LEU A 171 -18.23 -20.46 -5.68
C LEU A 171 -16.92 -19.67 -5.69
N LEU A 172 -15.83 -20.25 -5.18
CA LEU A 172 -14.49 -19.65 -5.27
C LEU A 172 -14.07 -19.47 -6.74
N THR A 173 -14.25 -20.50 -7.56
CA THR A 173 -13.93 -20.44 -8.99
C THR A 173 -14.75 -19.37 -9.72
N GLN A 174 -16.05 -19.26 -9.41
CA GLN A 174 -16.92 -18.25 -9.99
C GLN A 174 -16.48 -16.83 -9.60
N VAL A 175 -16.23 -16.58 -8.31
CA VAL A 175 -15.80 -15.25 -7.83
C VAL A 175 -14.44 -14.86 -8.40
N LEU A 176 -13.49 -15.81 -8.49
CA LEU A 176 -12.22 -15.59 -9.17
C LEU A 176 -12.41 -15.26 -10.66
N GLY A 177 -13.36 -15.91 -11.33
CA GLY A 177 -13.72 -15.61 -12.72
C GLY A 177 -14.30 -14.21 -12.92
N LEU A 178 -14.95 -13.61 -11.90
CA LEU A 178 -15.44 -12.23 -11.97
C LEU A 178 -14.31 -11.20 -12.00
N ILE A 179 -13.15 -11.52 -11.42
CA ILE A 179 -11.98 -10.63 -11.47
C ILE A 179 -11.56 -10.41 -12.93
N THR A 180 -11.41 -11.49 -13.69
CA THR A 180 -10.94 -11.41 -15.07
C THR A 180 -12.03 -10.99 -16.06
N SER A 181 -13.28 -11.33 -15.80
CA SER A 181 -14.40 -11.03 -16.73
C SER A 181 -15.09 -9.69 -16.49
N LEU A 182 -15.02 -9.12 -15.28
CA LEU A 182 -15.69 -7.87 -14.93
C LEU A 182 -14.72 -6.80 -14.44
N LEU A 183 -13.91 -7.11 -13.41
CA LEU A 183 -13.06 -6.11 -12.78
C LEU A 183 -11.97 -5.62 -13.73
N VAL A 184 -11.20 -6.52 -14.33
CA VAL A 184 -10.11 -6.14 -15.26
C VAL A 184 -10.60 -5.29 -16.44
N PRO A 185 -11.66 -5.68 -17.18
CA PRO A 185 -12.20 -4.84 -18.25
C PRO A 185 -12.76 -3.49 -17.78
N THR A 186 -13.30 -3.43 -16.56
CA THR A 186 -13.79 -2.17 -15.98
C THR A 186 -12.64 -1.23 -15.67
N LEU A 187 -11.55 -1.74 -15.09
CA LEU A 187 -10.37 -0.94 -14.79
C LEU A 187 -9.68 -0.41 -16.06
N GLN A 188 -9.71 -1.14 -17.18
CA GLN A 188 -9.21 -0.65 -18.48
C GLN A 188 -9.94 0.62 -18.94
N LYS A 189 -11.25 0.73 -18.68
CA LYS A 189 -12.03 1.92 -19.05
C LYS A 189 -11.60 3.17 -18.28
N PHE A 190 -10.96 3.01 -17.12
CA PHE A 190 -10.43 4.11 -16.31
C PHE A 190 -8.97 4.44 -16.64
N GLN A 191 -8.47 4.01 -17.81
CA GLN A 191 -7.09 4.26 -18.28
C GLN A 191 -6.03 3.78 -17.28
N LEU A 192 -6.33 2.71 -16.56
CA LEU A 192 -5.42 2.07 -15.61
C LEU A 192 -4.46 1.10 -16.32
N ASP A 193 -4.11 1.37 -17.59
CA ASP A 193 -3.33 0.49 -18.46
C ASP A 193 -1.98 0.12 -17.86
N ALA A 194 -1.36 1.05 -17.11
CA ALA A 194 -0.10 0.79 -16.39
C ALA A 194 -0.21 -0.30 -15.31
N LEU A 195 -1.42 -0.59 -14.82
CA LEU A 195 -1.70 -1.63 -13.82
C LEU A 195 -2.30 -2.90 -14.43
N ILE A 196 -2.64 -2.89 -15.72
CA ILE A 196 -3.42 -3.96 -16.37
C ILE A 196 -2.69 -4.55 -17.57
N THR A 197 -2.06 -3.71 -18.38
CA THR A 197 -1.36 -4.13 -19.59
C THR A 197 0.06 -4.53 -19.23
N CYS A 198 0.20 -5.77 -18.80
CA CYS A 198 1.48 -6.38 -18.46
C CYS A 198 1.86 -7.44 -19.49
N PRO A 199 2.44 -7.03 -20.63
CA PRO A 199 2.84 -7.97 -21.66
C PRO A 199 3.86 -8.96 -21.09
N SER A 200 3.57 -10.25 -21.29
CA SER A 200 4.42 -11.35 -20.82
C SER A 200 4.71 -11.35 -19.32
N LEU A 201 3.70 -11.03 -18.50
CA LEU A 201 3.80 -11.15 -17.04
C LEU A 201 4.22 -12.58 -16.67
N PRO A 202 5.43 -12.80 -16.12
CA PRO A 202 5.82 -14.14 -15.70
C PRO A 202 4.87 -14.64 -14.62
N LYS A 203 4.65 -15.96 -14.57
CA LYS A 203 3.94 -16.56 -13.44
C LYS A 203 4.78 -16.32 -12.19
N GLY A 204 4.37 -15.36 -11.37
CA GLY A 204 4.97 -15.11 -10.07
C GLY A 204 4.83 -16.35 -9.18
N LYS A 205 5.72 -16.49 -8.20
CA LYS A 205 5.54 -17.51 -7.16
C LYS A 205 4.42 -17.06 -6.23
N GLY A 206 3.69 -18.02 -5.66
CA GLY A 206 2.74 -17.73 -4.59
C GLY A 206 3.47 -16.99 -3.47
N ILE A 207 3.02 -15.78 -3.16
CA ILE A 207 3.64 -14.91 -2.16
C ILE A 207 3.74 -15.63 -0.80
N PHE A 208 2.76 -16.49 -0.49
CA PHE A 208 2.69 -17.30 0.72
C PHE A 208 3.82 -18.33 0.87
N ASP A 209 4.31 -18.91 -0.23
CA ASP A 209 5.42 -19.88 -0.17
C ASP A 209 6.71 -19.18 0.25
N ALA A 210 6.99 -18.03 -0.37
CA ALA A 210 8.11 -17.16 -0.01
C ALA A 210 7.99 -16.59 1.42
N ASN A 211 6.76 -16.54 1.93
CA ASN A 211 6.43 -15.96 3.22
C ASN A 211 6.50 -16.95 4.39
N SER A 212 6.54 -18.26 4.11
CA SER A 212 6.50 -19.33 5.12
C SER A 212 7.59 -19.23 6.20
N LYS A 213 8.75 -18.65 5.87
CA LYS A 213 9.86 -18.42 6.81
C LYS A 213 9.61 -17.27 7.81
N TYR A 214 8.66 -16.38 7.55
CA TYR A 214 8.34 -15.26 8.45
C TYR A 214 7.17 -15.66 9.35
N PRO A 215 7.37 -15.73 10.67
CA PRO A 215 6.29 -16.08 11.60
C PRO A 215 5.08 -15.14 11.51
N GLY A 216 5.32 -13.86 11.22
CA GLY A 216 4.29 -12.83 11.06
C GLY A 216 3.52 -12.85 9.74
N ALA A 217 3.94 -13.64 8.75
CA ALA A 217 3.28 -13.73 7.45
C ALA A 217 2.18 -14.81 7.40
N ARG A 218 1.85 -15.40 8.54
CA ARG A 218 0.75 -16.35 8.68
C ARG A 218 -0.58 -15.61 8.62
N PHE A 219 -1.47 -16.07 7.76
CA PHE A 219 -2.84 -15.57 7.74
C PHE A 219 -3.55 -15.90 9.06
N LEU A 220 -4.18 -14.91 9.67
CA LEU A 220 -5.04 -15.06 10.83
C LEU A 220 -6.46 -14.65 10.42
N SER A 221 -7.38 -15.62 10.33
CA SER A 221 -8.80 -15.36 10.03
C SER A 221 -9.52 -14.65 11.17
N GLN A 222 -8.97 -14.73 12.38
CA GLN A 222 -9.48 -14.12 13.59
C GLN A 222 -8.31 -13.69 14.49
N GLY A 223 -8.53 -12.61 15.22
CA GLY A 223 -7.66 -12.12 16.27
C GLY A 223 -8.50 -11.23 17.19
N PRO A 224 -8.01 -10.90 18.39
CA PRO A 224 -8.67 -9.91 19.23
C PRO A 224 -8.74 -8.60 18.43
N ARG A 225 -9.93 -8.30 17.87
CA ARG A 225 -10.23 -6.94 17.43
C ARG A 225 -10.28 -6.15 18.70
N ASN A 226 -9.29 -5.30 18.93
CA ASN A 226 -9.37 -4.34 20.01
C ASN A 226 -10.72 -3.61 19.82
N PRO A 227 -11.64 -3.65 20.78
CA PRO A 227 -12.94 -2.98 20.65
C PRO A 227 -12.82 -1.45 20.78
N PHE A 228 -11.59 -0.92 20.66
CA PHE A 228 -11.21 0.47 20.80
C PHE A 228 -10.43 0.89 19.55
#